data_AF-A0A7C5YM24-F1
#
_entry.id   AF-A0A7C5YM24-F1
#
_cell.length_a   1.000
_cell.length_b   1.000
_cell.length_c   1.000
_cell.angle_alpha   90.00
_cell.angle_beta   90.00
_cell.angle_gamma   90.00
#
_symmetry.space_group_name_H-M   'P 1'
#
loop_
_entity.id
_entity.type
_entity.pdbx_description
1 polymer ?
#
loop_
_entity_poly.entity_id
_entity_poly.type
_entity_poly.pdbx_seq_one_letter_code
_entity_poly.pdbx_strand_id
1 'polypeptide(L)'
;MFGRIRTYLFFVRFEHAVFALPFALTSAWVCAGGVPPLKALFWIIVAVIAARSAAMGFNRIVDLEFDRLNPRTKNRELPTGKLTLKQAWVFVVVSAATFIFAAYQLNWLAFWLSFPTIAWLFGYS
;
A
#
# COMPACT_ATOMS: atom_id res chain seq x y z
N MET A 1 0.09 -21.45 14.74
CA MET A 1 0.34 -19.99 14.71
C MET A 1 1.07 -19.50 13.45
N PHE A 2 2.02 -20.25 12.88
CA PHE A 2 2.72 -19.88 11.63
C PHE A 2 1.84 -19.69 10.38
N GLY A 3 0.71 -20.41 10.29
CA GLY A 3 -0.20 -20.32 9.14
C GLY A 3 -0.84 -18.94 8.97
N ARG A 4 -1.28 -18.30 10.07
CA ARG A 4 -1.95 -16.98 10.02
C ARG A 4 -0.99 -15.86 9.62
N ILE A 5 0.26 -15.90 10.08
CA ILE A 5 1.30 -14.92 9.70
C ILE A 5 1.59 -15.02 8.20
N ARG A 6 1.66 -16.25 7.67
CA ARG A 6 1.82 -16.50 6.24
C ARG A 6 0.64 -15.96 5.42
N THR A 7 -0.59 -16.07 5.93
CA THR A 7 -1.79 -15.49 5.29
C THR A 7 -1.75 -13.96 5.28
N TYR A 8 -1.34 -13.30 6.37
CA TYR A 8 -1.16 -11.83 6.39
C TYR A 8 -0.03 -11.35 5.46
N LEU A 9 1.07 -12.09 5.36
CA LEU A 9 2.19 -11.83 4.45
C LEU A 9 1.85 -12.11 2.97
N PHE A 10 0.88 -12.96 2.68
CA PHE A 10 0.34 -13.18 1.33
C PHE A 10 -0.75 -12.16 0.97
N PHE A 11 -1.45 -11.63 1.97
CA PHE A 11 -2.51 -10.64 1.80
C PHE A 11 -1.96 -9.24 1.50
N VAL A 12 -0.88 -8.85 2.18
CA VAL A 12 0.02 -7.82 1.64
C VAL A 12 0.71 -8.49 0.47
N ARG A 13 0.36 -8.15 -0.78
CA ARG A 13 1.12 -8.63 -1.94
C ARG A 13 2.53 -8.04 -1.89
N PHE A 14 3.39 -8.60 -1.05
CA PHE A 14 4.79 -8.20 -0.88
C PHE A 14 5.49 -8.28 -2.23
N GLU A 15 5.12 -9.26 -3.05
CA GLU A 15 5.52 -9.42 -4.45
C GLU A 15 5.37 -8.14 -5.28
N HIS A 16 4.24 -7.42 -5.17
CA HIS A 16 3.98 -6.21 -5.96
C HIS A 16 4.66 -4.97 -5.38
N ALA A 17 4.96 -4.98 -4.09
CA ALA A 17 5.78 -3.95 -3.45
C ALA A 17 7.26 -4.13 -3.81
N VAL A 18 7.76 -5.37 -3.86
CA VAL A 18 9.13 -5.72 -4.26
C VAL A 18 9.44 -5.20 -5.67
N PHE A 19 8.48 -5.25 -6.61
CA PHE A 19 8.69 -4.65 -7.94
C PHE A 19 8.76 -3.12 -7.95
N ALA A 20 8.16 -2.44 -6.95
CA ALA A 20 8.25 -0.99 -6.83
C ALA A 20 9.52 -0.52 -6.12
N LEU A 21 10.14 -1.39 -5.30
CA LEU A 21 11.33 -1.06 -4.51
C LEU A 21 12.53 -0.63 -5.36
N PRO A 22 12.90 -1.30 -6.47
CA PRO A 22 14.00 -0.83 -7.32
C PRO A 22 13.84 0.62 -7.76
N PHE A 23 12.65 1.03 -8.19
CA PHE A 23 12.38 2.40 -8.64
C PHE A 23 12.48 3.42 -7.49
N ALA A 24 11.95 3.08 -6.32
CA ALA A 24 12.03 3.95 -5.15
C ALA A 24 13.47 4.10 -4.65
N LEU A 25 14.23 2.99 -4.63
CA LEU A 25 15.61 2.95 -4.16
C LEU A 25 16.58 3.64 -5.11
N THR A 26 16.43 3.46 -6.43
CA THR A 26 17.26 4.17 -7.42
C THR A 26 16.98 5.67 -7.41
N SER A 27 15.71 6.07 -7.29
CA SER A 27 15.33 7.48 -7.14
C SER A 27 15.96 8.11 -5.89
N ALA A 28 15.93 7.38 -4.77
CA ALA A 28 16.54 7.82 -3.52
C ALA A 28 18.07 7.94 -3.64
N TRP A 29 18.73 6.98 -4.30
CA TRP A 29 20.17 7.01 -4.55
C TRP A 29 20.57 8.24 -5.38
N VAL A 30 19.86 8.49 -6.49
CA VAL A 30 20.11 9.64 -7.36
C VAL A 30 19.89 10.96 -6.61
N CYS A 31 18.79 11.08 -5.86
CA CYS A 31 18.48 12.29 -5.09
C CYS A 31 19.47 12.55 -3.93
N ALA A 32 20.01 11.50 -3.32
CA ALA A 32 20.99 11.62 -2.25
C ALA A 32 22.42 11.89 -2.76
N GLY A 33 22.66 11.77 -4.07
CA GLY A 33 24.02 11.84 -4.64
C GLY A 33 24.92 10.69 -4.19
N GLY A 34 24.35 9.55 -3.78
CA GLY A 34 25.05 8.44 -3.15
C GLY A 34 24.12 7.49 -2.38
N VAL A 35 24.67 6.65 -1.51
CA VAL A 35 23.86 5.72 -0.71
C VAL A 35 23.04 6.49 0.34
N PRO A 36 21.70 6.39 0.33
CA PRO A 36 20.87 7.07 1.31
C PRO A 36 21.11 6.52 2.72
N PRO A 37 20.90 7.32 3.78
CA PRO A 37 21.02 6.82 5.15
C PRO A 37 20.03 5.68 5.40
N LEU A 38 20.44 4.68 6.18
CA LEU A 38 19.64 3.47 6.49
C LEU A 38 18.24 3.81 7.01
N LYS A 39 18.11 4.89 7.80
CA LYS A 39 16.82 5.39 8.29
C LYS A 39 15.90 5.81 7.13
N ALA A 40 16.41 6.51 6.13
CA ALA A 40 15.62 6.92 4.97
C ALA A 40 15.20 5.70 4.13
N LEU A 41 16.11 4.75 3.91
CA LEU A 41 15.80 3.50 3.22
C LEU A 41 14.66 2.74 3.90
N PHE A 42 14.71 2.61 5.22
CA PHE A 42 13.65 1.98 6.00
C PHE A 42 12.29 2.66 5.79
N TRP A 43 12.22 4.00 5.93
CA TRP A 43 10.97 4.73 5.77
C TRP A 43 10.46 4.74 4.33
N ILE A 44 11.34 4.73 3.32
CA ILE A 44 10.95 4.57 1.91
C ILE A 44 10.27 3.22 1.69
N ILE A 45 10.86 2.13 2.21
CA ILE A 45 10.26 0.79 2.08
C ILE A 45 8.88 0.74 2.74
N VAL A 46 8.78 1.27 3.96
CA VAL A 46 7.49 1.35 4.68
C VAL A 46 6.47 2.17 3.89
N ALA A 47 6.87 3.32 3.34
CA ALA A 47 6.00 4.18 2.55
C ALA A 47 5.48 3.47 1.28
N VAL A 48 6.35 2.80 0.53
CA VAL A 48 5.98 2.07 -0.70
C VAL A 48 4.99 0.95 -0.38
N ILE A 49 5.25 0.14 0.65
CA ILE A 49 4.37 -0.96 1.04
C ILE A 49 3.01 -0.42 1.50
N ALA A 50 3.01 0.62 2.33
CA ALA A 50 1.79 1.22 2.87
C ALA A 50 0.92 1.86 1.76
N ALA A 51 1.53 2.62 0.85
CA ALA A 51 0.82 3.24 -0.27
C ALA A 51 0.18 2.20 -1.19
N ARG A 52 0.90 1.11 -1.51
CA ARG A 52 0.38 0.03 -2.36
C ARG A 52 -0.74 -0.75 -1.68
N SER A 53 -0.61 -1.02 -0.38
CA SER A 53 -1.67 -1.65 0.42
C SER A 53 -2.93 -0.78 0.46
N ALA A 54 -2.79 0.53 0.70
CA ALA A 54 -3.91 1.46 0.71
C ALA A 54 -4.63 1.50 -0.64
N ALA A 55 -3.88 1.65 -1.74
CA ALA A 55 -4.45 1.69 -3.09
C ALA A 55 -5.18 0.38 -3.43
N MET A 56 -4.55 -0.79 -3.23
CA MET A 56 -5.18 -2.08 -3.52
C MET A 56 -6.40 -2.35 -2.65
N GLY A 57 -6.37 -1.95 -1.37
CA GLY A 57 -7.51 -2.07 -0.48
C GLY A 57 -8.68 -1.22 -0.95
N PHE A 58 -8.40 0.02 -1.35
CA PHE A 58 -9.41 0.96 -1.84
C PHE A 58 -10.03 0.47 -3.16
N ASN A 59 -9.21 0.08 -4.14
CA ASN A 59 -9.67 -0.55 -5.40
C ASN A 59 -10.67 -1.68 -5.13
N ARG A 60 -10.34 -2.62 -4.24
CA ARG A 60 -11.21 -3.76 -3.93
C ARG A 60 -12.52 -3.38 -3.22
N ILE A 61 -12.56 -2.23 -2.55
CA ILE A 61 -13.78 -1.71 -1.91
C ILE A 61 -14.69 -1.09 -2.97
N VAL A 62 -14.14 -0.26 -3.85
CA VAL A 62 -14.88 0.41 -4.94
C VAL A 62 -15.38 -0.61 -5.96
N ASP A 63 -14.51 -1.56 -6.34
CA ASP A 63 -14.84 -2.62 -7.30
C ASP A 63 -15.74 -3.71 -6.73
N LEU A 64 -16.16 -3.66 -5.47
CA LEU A 64 -16.85 -4.77 -4.81
C LEU A 64 -18.10 -5.26 -5.58
N GLU A 65 -18.90 -4.33 -6.09
CA GLU A 65 -20.11 -4.66 -6.84
C GLU A 65 -19.78 -5.31 -8.19
N PHE A 66 -18.75 -4.82 -8.88
CA PHE A 66 -18.27 -5.37 -10.14
C PHE A 66 -17.57 -6.73 -9.95
N ASP A 67 -16.79 -6.88 -8.88
CA ASP A 67 -16.08 -8.10 -8.53
C ASP A 67 -17.03 -9.25 -8.17
N ARG A 68 -18.25 -8.95 -7.68
CA ARG A 68 -19.30 -9.95 -7.45
C ARG A 68 -19.90 -10.51 -8.73
N LEU A 69 -19.94 -9.69 -9.78
CA LEU A 69 -20.52 -10.04 -11.08
C LEU A 69 -19.53 -10.77 -12.00
N ASN A 70 -18.22 -10.58 -11.79
CA ASN A 70 -17.19 -11.15 -12.65
C ASN A 70 -16.76 -12.57 -12.21
N PRO A 71 -16.92 -13.61 -13.05
CA PRO A 71 -16.53 -14.99 -12.73
C PRO A 71 -15.07 -15.17 -12.31
N ARG A 72 -14.16 -14.28 -12.77
CA ARG A 72 -12.74 -14.34 -12.41
C ARG A 72 -12.42 -13.78 -11.01
N THR A 73 -13.19 -12.81 -10.52
CA THR A 73 -12.91 -12.11 -9.25
C THR A 73 -13.93 -12.39 -8.15
N LYS A 74 -14.98 -13.14 -8.45
CA LYS A 74 -16.02 -13.59 -7.51
C LYS A 74 -15.49 -14.35 -6.29
N ASN A 75 -14.32 -14.99 -6.40
CA ASN A 75 -13.66 -15.72 -5.31
C ASN A 75 -12.77 -14.85 -4.41
N ARG A 76 -12.69 -13.54 -4.64
CA ARG A 76 -11.93 -12.62 -3.77
C ARG A 76 -12.55 -12.53 -2.38
N GLU A 77 -11.73 -12.14 -1.41
CA GLU A 77 -12.04 -12.18 0.02
C GLU A 77 -13.17 -11.24 0.44
N LEU A 78 -13.33 -10.12 -0.25
CA LEU A 78 -14.40 -9.14 -0.06
C LEU A 78 -15.75 -9.62 -0.64
N PRO A 79 -15.82 -10.08 -1.92
CA PRO A 79 -17.03 -10.71 -2.48
C PRO A 79 -17.48 -11.97 -1.75
N THR A 80 -16.54 -12.81 -1.29
CA THR A 80 -16.83 -14.07 -0.57
C THR A 80 -17.17 -13.87 0.92
N GLY A 81 -17.12 -12.64 1.43
CA GLY A 81 -17.48 -12.33 2.82
C GLY A 81 -16.45 -12.79 3.87
N LYS A 82 -15.26 -13.25 3.45
CA LYS A 82 -14.15 -13.57 4.37
C LYS A 82 -13.61 -12.32 5.07
N LEU A 83 -13.78 -11.16 4.45
CA LEU A 83 -13.40 -9.85 4.96
C LEU A 83 -14.62 -8.93 4.90
N THR A 84 -14.99 -8.35 6.04
CA THR A 84 -16.11 -7.40 6.08
C THR A 84 -15.71 -6.06 5.46
N LEU A 85 -16.67 -5.33 4.89
CA LEU A 85 -16.44 -4.00 4.32
C LEU A 85 -15.81 -3.04 5.34
N LYS A 86 -16.22 -3.13 6.61
CA LYS A 86 -15.64 -2.35 7.72
C LYS A 86 -14.17 -2.69 7.93
N GLN A 87 -13.79 -3.96 7.94
CA GLN A 87 -12.40 -4.38 8.08
C GLN A 87 -11.54 -3.92 6.89
N ALA A 88 -12.08 -3.95 5.67
CA ALA A 88 -11.38 -3.43 4.49
C ALA A 88 -11.14 -1.92 4.59
N TRP A 89 -12.15 -1.15 4.98
CA TRP A 89 -12.00 0.29 5.22
C TRP A 89 -10.98 0.59 6.32
N VAL A 90 -11.02 -0.13 7.44
CA VAL A 90 -10.02 0.00 8.52
C VAL A 90 -8.62 -0.28 7.98
N PHE A 91 -8.44 -1.33 7.16
CA PHE A 91 -7.15 -1.63 6.55
C PHE A 91 -6.65 -0.50 5.64
N VAL A 92 -7.53 0.09 4.82
CA VAL A 92 -7.18 1.23 3.94
C VAL A 92 -6.77 2.44 4.76
N VAL A 93 -7.55 2.81 5.78
CA VAL A 93 -7.26 3.96 6.65
C VAL A 93 -5.95 3.78 7.40
N VAL A 94 -5.72 2.60 7.98
CA VAL A 94 -4.46 2.29 8.68
C VAL A 94 -3.27 2.33 7.73
N SER A 95 -3.42 1.79 6.51
CA SER A 95 -2.36 1.81 5.50
C SER A 95 -2.06 3.24 5.03
N ALA A 96 -3.08 4.06 4.77
CA ALA A 96 -2.91 5.46 4.39
C ALA A 96 -2.24 6.28 5.51
N ALA A 97 -2.66 6.08 6.77
CA ALA A 97 -2.05 6.73 7.92
C ALA A 97 -0.56 6.32 8.08
N THR A 98 -0.25 5.04 7.86
CA THR A 98 1.13 4.53 7.89
C THR A 98 1.98 5.16 6.80
N PHE A 99 1.43 5.36 5.59
CA PHE A 99 2.11 6.04 4.50
C PHE A 99 2.41 7.51 4.83
N ILE A 100 1.42 8.25 5.31
CA ILE A 100 1.59 9.66 5.71
C ILE A 100 2.64 9.78 6.83
N PHE A 101 2.59 8.89 7.82
CA PHE A 101 3.56 8.86 8.91
C PHE A 101 4.98 8.54 8.43
N ALA A 102 5.12 7.58 7.51
CA ALA A 102 6.42 7.27 6.91
C ALA A 102 6.97 8.44 6.09
N ALA A 103 6.11 9.16 5.36
CA ALA A 103 6.47 10.36 4.61
C ALA A 103 6.93 11.51 5.53
N TYR A 104 6.25 11.69 6.67
CA TYR A 104 6.66 12.64 7.71
C TYR A 104 8.07 12.36 8.26
N GLN A 105 8.40 11.08 8.45
CA GLN A 105 9.71 10.68 8.96
C GLN A 105 10.86 10.82 7.93
N LEU A 106 10.53 10.98 6.65
CA LEU A 106 11.51 11.24 5.59
C LEU A 106 11.88 12.72 5.54
N ASN A 107 10.90 13.59 5.32
CA ASN A 107 11.07 15.05 5.33
C ASN A 107 9.72 15.76 5.17
N TRP A 108 9.72 17.08 5.41
CA TRP A 108 8.53 17.91 5.31
C TRP A 108 7.90 17.96 3.90
N LEU A 109 8.73 17.95 2.85
CA LEU A 109 8.25 17.95 1.48
C LEU A 109 7.49 16.65 1.14
N ALA A 110 8.04 15.50 1.54
CA ALA A 110 7.42 14.20 1.36
C ALA A 110 6.08 14.10 2.09
N PHE A 111 5.98 14.68 3.29
CA PHE A 111 4.71 14.76 4.01
C PHE A 111 3.64 15.51 3.23
N TRP A 112 3.92 16.71 2.72
CA TRP A 112 2.96 17.47 1.92
C TRP A 112 2.60 16.77 0.61
N LEU A 113 3.57 16.11 -0.03
CA LEU A 113 3.34 15.31 -1.24
C LEU A 113 2.56 14.02 -0.98
N SER A 114 2.50 13.53 0.26
CA SER A 114 1.76 12.30 0.58
C SER A 114 0.25 12.46 0.34
N PHE A 115 -0.33 13.63 0.61
CA PHE A 115 -1.75 13.92 0.42
C PHE A 115 -2.20 13.87 -1.06
N PRO A 116 -1.59 14.62 -2.00
CA PRO A 116 -1.93 14.52 -3.41
C PRO A 116 -1.61 13.12 -3.97
N THR A 117 -0.58 12.43 -3.44
CA THR A 117 -0.27 11.05 -3.84
C THR A 117 -1.39 10.09 -3.46
N ILE A 118 -1.93 10.17 -2.23
CA ILE A 118 -3.09 9.36 -1.83
C ILE A 118 -4.31 9.71 -2.67
N ALA A 119 -4.58 11.00 -2.88
CA ALA A 119 -5.70 11.44 -3.70
C ALA A 119 -5.62 10.87 -5.13
N TRP A 120 -4.43 10.87 -5.72
CA TRP A 120 -4.18 10.26 -7.03
C TRP A 120 -4.36 8.74 -7.01
N LEU A 121 -3.81 8.05 -6.00
CA LEU A 121 -3.93 6.60 -5.86
C LEU A 121 -5.39 6.15 -5.75
N PHE A 122 -6.21 6.91 -5.01
CA PHE A 122 -7.63 6.62 -4.86
C PHE A 122 -8.43 7.08 -6.08
N GLY A 123 -8.06 8.17 -6.74
CA GLY A 123 -8.77 8.67 -7.92
C GLY A 123 -8.59 7.81 -9.20
N TYR A 124 -7.53 7.00 -9.27
CA TYR A 124 -7.35 6.03 -10.37
C TYR A 124 -8.14 4.72 -10.16
N SER A 125 -8.57 4.46 -8.93
CA SER A 125 -9.26 3.22 -8.54
C SER A 125 -10.75 3.28 -8.85
#